data_AF-A0A4V1J2F7-F1
#
_entry.id   AF-A0A4V1J2F7-F1
#
_cell.length_a   1.000
_cell.length_b   1.000
_cell.length_c   1.000
_cell.angle_alpha   90.00
_cell.angle_beta   90.00
_cell.angle_gamma   90.00
#
_symmetry.space_group_name_H-M   'P 1'
#
loop_
_entity.id
_entity.type
_entity.pdbx_description
1 polymer ?
#
loop_
_entity_poly.entity_id
_entity_poly.type
_entity_poly.pdbx_seq_one_letter_code
_entity_poly.pdbx_strand_id
1 'polypeptide(L)'
;MFPGGEHISETLDSRDYETLSREPGTSDVASEAGSFSEDVPWYLRQEFTSALVQKKEINIPSVPANSPSHLSDLIHLLAKDLGVDELLVFNIGALDDTHEFKLNNSDLDYIIIGTGKSEKHIYKAASELRTHIKHTYGVVTSVQGMISSAKTPAARRRLLKKARRGLSATENDYELSANSWILCNYKGVEIHILTDQRRAELNLELIWCAPEDAHLYKQEGIVDYDSDNVLSSIRRRGFRSYHTSSRLYSSVIAYESLTELLEQLENLPLASTDEDIAQSQRKFNACFTGSSPGEFDSKTTFLKTIHLARPELVSFEEVEESLLSKYASSAVQFMDTATEKAKDVTEYARLLLDSPQLDRSSKESLDYALSKLSSFISTLYEFSTDKFLMSADPLFLPLLWRLTYTDGTKVVTPRAVSDVIEGKSPFAPNNGEQAATLAYKNSRNVLSVASYHDKKIGSNLSAALREQVVFTYGNCGKWDQFWDEWKFTTFVTLFSPPEKLDWIVRLAVYLALIGHKVQSFKFLSEMLNNPSFISGGFADAYAANGSKFNSETQKVAFVAAVTSMIDLLEKESEGLFEDIRESLVEMDSNVHDST
;
A
#
# COMPACT_ATOMS: atom_id res chain seq x y z
N MET A 1 -20.58 -53.09 -29.32
CA MET A 1 -20.17 -54.33 -29.99
C MET A 1 -18.77 -54.07 -30.53
N PHE A 2 -17.73 -54.56 -29.84
CA PHE A 2 -16.36 -54.64 -30.38
C PHE A 2 -16.25 -55.89 -31.27
N PRO A 3 -15.35 -55.91 -32.26
CA PRO A 3 -13.98 -56.43 -32.06
C PRO A 3 -12.91 -55.50 -32.71
N GLY A 4 -11.67 -55.36 -32.20
CA GLY A 4 -10.56 -56.34 -32.26
C GLY A 4 -9.92 -56.31 -33.66
N GLY A 5 -8.64 -56.08 -33.94
CA GLY A 5 -7.37 -56.01 -33.19
C GLY A 5 -6.28 -56.46 -34.19
N GLU A 6 -5.11 -55.80 -34.21
CA GLU A 6 -3.75 -56.33 -34.51
C GLU A 6 -2.80 -55.33 -35.22
N HIS A 7 -1.72 -55.03 -34.48
CA HIS A 7 -0.30 -54.85 -34.84
C HIS A 7 0.14 -54.47 -36.25
N ILE A 8 0.81 -53.30 -36.36
CA ILE A 8 2.01 -53.12 -37.20
C ILE A 8 3.03 -52.27 -36.41
N SER A 9 4.23 -52.82 -36.29
CA SER A 9 5.47 -52.24 -35.78
C SER A 9 6.08 -51.22 -36.74
N GLU A 10 6.70 -50.15 -36.26
CA GLU A 10 8.01 -49.68 -36.76
C GLU A 10 8.58 -48.48 -35.95
N THR A 11 9.75 -48.76 -35.35
CA THR A 11 10.96 -47.90 -35.25
C THR A 11 10.85 -46.47 -34.69
N LEU A 12 11.21 -46.33 -33.40
CA LEU A 12 11.79 -45.09 -32.86
C LEU A 12 13.32 -45.23 -32.85
N ASP A 13 13.95 -44.31 -33.58
CA ASP A 13 15.38 -44.16 -33.71
C ASP A 13 16.00 -43.63 -32.40
N SER A 14 17.09 -44.25 -31.99
CA SER A 14 17.81 -44.01 -30.74
C SER A 14 19.18 -43.42 -31.08
N ARG A 15 19.48 -42.25 -30.51
CA ARG A 15 20.79 -41.56 -30.41
C ARG A 15 20.49 -40.23 -29.69
N ASP A 16 21.13 -39.81 -28.60
CA ASP A 16 22.48 -40.03 -28.11
C ASP A 16 22.46 -39.81 -26.59
N TYR A 17 23.13 -40.64 -25.78
CA TYR A 17 23.90 -40.22 -24.60
C TYR A 17 24.82 -41.39 -24.22
N GLU A 18 26.01 -41.43 -24.83
CA GLU A 18 27.08 -42.34 -24.45
C GLU A 18 28.22 -41.58 -23.76
N THR A 19 28.56 -42.10 -22.58
CA THR A 19 29.92 -42.32 -22.04
C THR A 19 30.80 -41.11 -21.66
N LEU A 20 30.82 -40.86 -20.34
CA LEU A 20 32.01 -40.44 -19.59
C LEU A 20 32.72 -41.68 -19.00
N SER A 21 34.00 -41.82 -19.28
CA SER A 21 35.00 -42.71 -18.66
C SER A 21 36.36 -42.18 -19.13
N ARG A 22 37.48 -42.06 -18.42
CA ARG A 22 37.99 -42.49 -17.10
C ARG A 22 39.42 -41.88 -17.01
N GLU A 23 39.95 -41.52 -15.84
CA GLU A 23 41.10 -42.17 -15.17
C GLU A 23 41.43 -41.50 -13.81
N PRO A 24 42.10 -42.21 -12.88
CA PRO A 24 42.06 -42.00 -11.43
C PRO A 24 43.41 -41.61 -10.79
N GLY A 25 43.38 -41.32 -9.49
CA GLY A 25 44.56 -41.34 -8.62
C GLY A 25 44.19 -41.41 -7.13
N THR A 26 44.42 -42.58 -6.51
CA THR A 26 44.87 -42.87 -5.11
C THR A 26 44.12 -42.21 -3.92
N SER A 27 43.74 -42.84 -2.80
CA SER A 27 44.02 -44.14 -2.17
C SER A 27 43.13 -44.28 -0.90
N ASP A 28 42.74 -45.53 -0.56
CA ASP A 28 42.34 -46.12 0.75
C ASP A 28 41.06 -45.59 1.45
N VAL A 29 40.07 -46.39 1.87
CA VAL A 29 40.10 -47.53 2.82
C VAL A 29 38.94 -48.52 2.53
N ALA A 30 39.21 -49.82 2.70
CA ALA A 30 38.30 -50.93 2.48
C ALA A 30 37.32 -51.20 3.65
N SER A 31 36.12 -51.68 3.33
CA SER A 31 35.41 -52.68 4.15
C SER A 31 34.51 -53.54 3.27
N GLU A 32 34.68 -54.86 3.42
CA GLU A 32 34.11 -55.95 2.61
C GLU A 32 32.57 -55.99 2.62
N ALA A 33 31.98 -56.21 1.44
CA ALA A 33 30.60 -56.71 1.30
C ALA A 33 30.64 -57.99 0.44
N GLY A 34 30.18 -59.09 1.04
CA GLY A 34 30.18 -60.42 0.45
C GLY A 34 29.28 -60.52 -0.77
N SER A 35 29.74 -61.27 -1.76
CA SER A 35 29.00 -61.66 -2.95
C SER A 35 27.76 -62.49 -2.60
N PHE A 36 26.56 -62.06 -3.02
CA PHE A 36 25.39 -62.93 -3.03
C PHE A 36 24.69 -63.02 -4.38
N SER A 37 24.36 -64.28 -4.69
CA SER A 37 23.80 -64.87 -5.89
C SER A 37 22.41 -64.35 -6.26
N GLU A 38 22.17 -64.21 -7.57
CA GLU A 38 20.90 -63.74 -8.16
C GLU A 38 19.68 -64.66 -7.92
N ASP A 39 19.87 -65.83 -7.30
CA ASP A 39 18.86 -66.90 -7.20
C ASP A 39 17.90 -66.79 -5.99
N VAL A 40 18.10 -65.83 -5.08
CA VAL A 40 17.18 -65.60 -3.95
C VAL A 40 16.19 -64.49 -4.31
N PRO A 41 14.86 -64.68 -4.20
CA PRO A 41 13.89 -63.63 -4.45
C PRO A 41 14.14 -62.38 -3.59
N TRP A 42 13.99 -61.20 -4.18
CA TRP A 42 14.40 -59.91 -3.59
C TRP A 42 13.82 -59.64 -2.19
N TYR A 43 12.65 -60.17 -1.87
CA TYR A 43 11.98 -59.98 -0.57
C TYR A 43 12.54 -60.85 0.58
N LEU A 44 13.45 -61.80 0.29
CA LEU A 44 14.12 -62.65 1.29
C LEU A 44 15.59 -62.27 1.52
N ARG A 45 16.13 -61.32 0.74
CA ARG A 45 17.52 -60.86 0.88
C ARG A 45 17.62 -59.91 2.07
N GLN A 46 18.55 -60.20 2.98
CA GLN A 46 18.78 -59.39 4.20
C GLN A 46 19.15 -57.93 3.89
N GLU A 47 19.75 -57.67 2.73
CA GLU A 47 20.12 -56.32 2.27
C GLU A 47 18.91 -55.39 2.03
N PHE A 48 17.73 -55.96 1.72
CA PHE A 48 16.48 -55.20 1.53
C PHE A 48 15.52 -55.31 2.70
N THR A 49 15.90 -56.04 3.75
CA THR A 49 15.11 -56.03 4.98
C THR A 49 15.36 -54.68 5.63
N SER A 50 14.35 -53.80 5.62
CA SER A 50 14.45 -52.51 6.31
C SER A 50 14.95 -52.79 7.73
N ALA A 51 16.03 -52.11 8.13
CA ALA A 51 16.59 -52.25 9.46
C ALA A 51 15.41 -52.17 10.45
N LEU A 52 15.18 -53.24 11.22
CA LEU A 52 14.13 -53.29 12.22
C LEU A 52 14.28 -52.02 13.05
N VAL A 53 13.36 -51.07 12.87
CA VAL A 53 13.37 -49.80 13.59
C VAL A 53 13.48 -50.18 15.05
N GLN A 54 14.64 -49.89 15.64
CA GLN A 54 14.91 -50.21 17.04
C GLN A 54 13.71 -49.70 17.83
N LYS A 55 13.12 -50.56 18.68
CA LYS A 55 11.98 -50.17 19.52
C LYS A 55 12.44 -48.97 20.35
N LYS A 56 12.09 -47.76 19.91
CA LYS A 56 12.38 -46.52 20.64
C LYS A 56 11.77 -46.71 22.03
N GLU A 57 12.59 -46.61 23.06
CA GLU A 57 12.12 -46.72 24.43
C GLU A 57 11.09 -45.60 24.67
N ILE A 58 9.89 -45.99 25.07
CA ILE A 58 8.78 -45.06 25.27
C ILE A 58 9.04 -44.34 26.59
N ASN A 59 9.55 -43.10 26.51
CA ASN A 59 9.76 -42.25 27.68
C ASN A 59 8.41 -41.72 28.17
N ILE A 60 7.93 -42.29 29.28
CA ILE A 60 6.71 -41.84 29.95
C ILE A 60 7.10 -40.78 31.00
N PRO A 61 6.56 -39.56 30.93
CA PRO A 61 6.88 -38.52 31.90
C PRO A 61 6.37 -38.88 33.31
N SER A 62 7.13 -38.53 34.35
CA SER A 62 6.72 -38.72 35.74
C SER A 62 5.60 -37.73 36.11
N VAL A 63 4.46 -38.24 36.56
CA VAL A 63 3.31 -37.42 36.96
C VAL A 63 3.46 -36.95 38.42
N PRO A 64 3.15 -35.68 38.75
CA PRO A 64 3.18 -35.19 40.13
C PRO A 64 2.19 -35.93 41.04
N ALA A 65 2.53 -36.11 42.32
CA ALA A 65 1.76 -36.92 43.28
C ALA A 65 0.30 -36.46 43.53
N ASN A 66 -0.04 -35.21 43.22
CA ASN A 66 -1.38 -34.62 43.43
C ASN A 66 -2.27 -34.63 42.18
N SER A 67 -1.88 -35.36 41.13
CA SER A 67 -2.64 -35.38 39.87
C SER A 67 -3.92 -36.22 39.94
N PRO A 68 -4.98 -35.86 39.20
CA PRO A 68 -6.14 -36.72 39.03
C PRO A 68 -5.80 -38.09 38.43
N SER A 69 -6.46 -39.16 38.88
CA SER A 69 -6.20 -40.53 38.39
C SER A 69 -6.35 -40.69 36.88
N HIS A 70 -7.29 -39.97 36.28
CA HIS A 70 -7.52 -40.00 34.83
C HIS A 70 -6.35 -39.42 34.01
N LEU A 71 -5.48 -38.58 34.60
CA LEU A 71 -4.31 -38.04 33.90
C LEU A 71 -3.30 -39.13 33.57
N SER A 72 -3.02 -40.02 34.54
CA SER A 72 -2.11 -41.15 34.35
C SER A 72 -2.63 -42.13 33.29
N ASP A 73 -3.93 -42.38 33.28
CA ASP A 73 -4.59 -43.24 32.29
C ASP A 73 -4.44 -42.67 30.87
N LEU A 74 -4.65 -41.36 30.72
CA LEU A 74 -4.52 -40.67 29.43
C LEU A 74 -3.07 -40.64 28.92
N ILE A 75 -2.09 -40.40 29.79
CA ILE A 75 -0.67 -40.43 29.42
C ILE A 75 -0.26 -41.84 28.97
N HIS A 76 -0.71 -42.89 29.69
CA HIS A 76 -0.44 -44.27 29.30
C HIS A 76 -1.08 -44.63 27.96
N LEU A 77 -2.34 -44.22 27.74
CA LEU A 77 -3.04 -44.41 26.47
C LEU A 77 -2.28 -43.71 25.31
N LEU A 78 -1.88 -42.45 25.49
CA LEU A 78 -1.17 -41.68 24.48
C LEU A 78 0.18 -42.31 24.11
N ALA A 79 0.94 -42.76 25.11
CA ALA A 79 2.27 -43.32 24.92
C ALA A 79 2.24 -44.75 24.35
N LYS A 80 1.45 -45.65 24.94
CA LYS A 80 1.48 -47.09 24.63
C LYS A 80 0.54 -47.48 23.49
N ASP A 81 -0.69 -46.97 23.51
CA ASP A 81 -1.74 -47.43 22.60
C ASP A 81 -1.80 -46.56 21.34
N LEU A 82 -1.65 -45.23 21.50
CA LEU A 82 -1.73 -44.27 20.39
C LEU A 82 -0.36 -43.95 19.76
N GLY A 83 0.75 -44.37 20.39
CA GLY A 83 2.11 -44.23 19.85
C GLY A 83 2.55 -42.78 19.62
N VAL A 84 2.11 -41.87 20.50
CA VAL A 84 2.53 -40.46 20.52
C VAL A 84 3.89 -40.37 21.22
N ASP A 85 4.85 -39.75 20.55
CA ASP A 85 6.23 -39.61 21.01
C ASP A 85 6.43 -38.26 21.75
N GLU A 86 7.46 -38.17 22.60
CA GLU A 86 7.90 -36.91 23.27
C GLU A 86 6.81 -36.23 24.10
N LEU A 87 6.14 -36.98 24.96
CA LEU A 87 5.08 -36.45 25.82
C LEU A 87 5.63 -35.54 26.92
N LEU A 88 5.14 -34.30 26.95
CA LEU A 88 5.39 -33.33 28.02
C LEU A 88 4.09 -32.99 28.74
N VAL A 89 4.16 -32.81 30.05
CA VAL A 89 3.02 -32.49 30.90
C VAL A 89 3.34 -31.24 31.70
N PHE A 90 2.52 -30.20 31.52
CA PHE A 90 2.61 -28.94 32.24
C PHE A 90 1.47 -28.84 33.26
N ASN A 91 1.81 -28.45 34.49
CA ASN A 91 0.85 -28.25 35.57
C ASN A 91 0.62 -26.74 35.76
N ILE A 92 -0.54 -26.24 35.33
CA ILE A 92 -0.89 -24.82 35.42
C ILE A 92 -1.42 -24.48 36.81
N GLY A 93 -2.04 -25.44 37.50
CA GLY A 93 -2.59 -25.23 38.84
C GLY A 93 -1.54 -24.84 39.90
N ALA A 94 -0.26 -25.14 39.65
CA ALA A 94 0.87 -24.79 40.51
C ALA A 94 1.47 -23.40 40.27
N LEU A 95 1.01 -22.66 39.24
CA LEU A 95 1.45 -21.29 38.97
C LEU A 95 0.74 -20.27 39.88
N ASP A 96 1.44 -19.17 40.21
CA ASP A 96 0.95 -18.07 41.05
C ASP A 96 -0.30 -17.39 40.46
N ASP A 97 -1.20 -16.91 41.31
CA ASP A 97 -2.49 -16.29 40.92
C ASP A 97 -2.30 -14.98 40.13
N THR A 98 -1.11 -14.38 40.21
CA THR A 98 -0.74 -13.17 39.48
C THR A 98 -0.26 -13.43 38.05
N HIS A 99 -0.05 -14.70 37.66
CA HIS A 99 0.46 -15.06 36.34
C HIS A 99 -0.64 -14.94 35.27
N GLU A 100 -0.32 -14.28 34.15
CA GLU A 100 -1.24 -14.00 33.03
C GLU A 100 -1.98 -15.24 32.47
N PHE A 101 -1.44 -16.44 32.69
CA PHE A 101 -1.98 -17.69 32.18
C PHE A 101 -3.14 -18.24 33.01
N LYS A 102 -3.11 -18.05 34.33
CA LYS A 102 -4.19 -18.49 35.23
C LYS A 102 -5.41 -17.56 35.14
N LEU A 103 -5.18 -16.27 34.90
CA LEU A 103 -6.23 -15.26 34.75
C LEU A 103 -7.11 -15.50 33.50
N ASN A 104 -6.52 -15.98 32.41
CA ASN A 104 -7.22 -16.22 31.14
C ASN A 104 -7.82 -17.62 31.01
N ASN A 105 -7.29 -18.61 31.73
CA ASN A 105 -7.69 -20.02 31.63
C ASN A 105 -8.01 -20.60 33.02
N SER A 106 -9.03 -20.06 33.70
CA SER A 106 -9.42 -20.42 35.07
C SER A 106 -9.86 -21.89 35.25
N ASP A 107 -10.18 -22.59 34.16
CA ASP A 107 -10.77 -23.93 34.17
C ASP A 107 -9.79 -25.04 33.74
N LEU A 108 -8.51 -24.71 33.51
CA LEU A 108 -7.48 -25.63 33.01
C LEU A 108 -6.41 -25.92 34.08
N ASP A 109 -6.26 -27.18 34.44
CA ASP A 109 -5.31 -27.64 35.44
C ASP A 109 -4.02 -28.19 34.80
N TYR A 110 -4.15 -28.90 33.67
CA TYR A 110 -3.03 -29.61 33.03
C TYR A 110 -3.03 -29.46 31.50
N ILE A 111 -1.83 -29.34 30.93
CA ILE A 111 -1.61 -29.38 29.49
C ILE A 111 -0.68 -30.54 29.15
N ILE A 112 -1.05 -31.34 28.15
CA ILE A 112 -0.23 -32.41 27.59
C ILE A 112 0.15 -32.03 26.17
N ILE A 113 1.43 -32.06 25.85
CA ILE A 113 1.95 -31.83 24.50
C ILE A 113 2.65 -33.10 24.03
N GLY A 114 2.28 -33.59 22.84
CA GLY A 114 2.87 -34.78 22.24
C GLY A 114 3.10 -34.64 20.75
N THR A 115 4.09 -35.39 20.26
CA THR A 115 4.42 -35.45 18.84
C THR A 115 3.81 -36.70 18.19
N GLY A 116 3.07 -36.52 17.10
CA GLY A 116 2.69 -37.58 16.18
C GLY A 116 3.62 -37.69 14.97
N LYS A 117 3.81 -38.92 14.49
CA LYS A 117 4.71 -39.25 13.35
C LYS A 117 4.29 -38.66 12.00
N SER A 118 3.00 -38.43 11.81
CA SER A 118 2.43 -37.85 10.58
C SER A 118 1.02 -37.33 10.84
N GLU A 119 0.50 -36.47 9.98
CA GLU A 119 -0.88 -35.95 10.08
C GLU A 119 -1.94 -37.05 10.08
N LYS A 120 -1.76 -38.10 9.26
CA LYS A 120 -2.66 -39.26 9.25
C LYS A 120 -2.63 -39.99 10.59
N HIS A 121 -1.44 -40.11 11.18
CA HIS A 121 -1.26 -40.69 12.51
C HIS A 121 -1.96 -39.85 13.57
N ILE A 122 -1.77 -38.53 13.56
CA ILE A 122 -2.39 -37.58 14.48
C ILE A 122 -3.92 -37.64 14.39
N TYR A 123 -4.47 -37.64 13.17
CA TYR A 123 -5.91 -37.79 12.94
C TYR A 123 -6.46 -39.11 13.51
N LYS A 124 -5.77 -40.22 13.25
CA LYS A 124 -6.18 -41.54 13.76
C LYS A 124 -6.09 -41.59 15.29
N ALA A 125 -4.99 -41.12 15.87
CA ALA A 125 -4.76 -41.07 17.31
C ALA A 125 -5.83 -40.23 18.02
N ALA A 126 -6.17 -39.06 17.47
CA ALA A 126 -7.23 -38.22 18.03
C ALA A 126 -8.63 -38.85 17.94
N SER A 127 -8.92 -39.55 16.83
CA SER A 127 -10.18 -40.29 16.66
C SER A 127 -10.30 -41.44 17.66
N GLU A 128 -9.21 -42.18 17.88
CA GLU A 128 -9.15 -43.27 18.86
C GLU A 128 -9.24 -42.73 20.29
N LEU A 129 -8.54 -41.64 20.61
CA LEU A 129 -8.62 -40.93 21.90
C LEU A 129 -10.06 -40.50 22.21
N ARG A 130 -10.74 -39.86 21.26
CA ARG A 130 -12.14 -39.45 21.39
C ARG A 130 -13.06 -40.65 21.65
N THR A 131 -12.80 -41.75 20.97
CA THR A 131 -13.58 -42.99 21.09
C THR A 131 -13.35 -43.64 22.45
N HIS A 132 -12.09 -43.72 22.89
CA HIS A 132 -11.72 -44.23 24.21
C HIS A 132 -12.35 -43.41 25.33
N ILE A 133 -12.29 -42.08 25.27
CA ILE A 133 -12.90 -41.22 26.30
C ILE A 133 -14.44 -41.40 26.33
N LYS A 134 -15.07 -41.53 25.15
CA LYS A 134 -16.50 -41.79 25.05
C LYS A 134 -16.89 -43.14 25.67
N HIS A 135 -16.10 -44.19 25.47
CA HIS A 135 -16.40 -45.52 26.00
C HIS A 135 -16.07 -45.69 27.48
N THR A 136 -14.94 -45.14 27.93
CA THR A 136 -14.45 -45.29 29.31
C THR A 136 -15.14 -44.33 30.28
N TYR A 137 -15.43 -43.10 29.84
CA TYR A 137 -15.98 -42.05 30.72
C TYR A 137 -17.39 -41.58 30.33
N GLY A 138 -17.97 -42.11 29.25
CA GLY A 138 -19.34 -41.77 28.82
C GLY A 138 -19.52 -40.32 28.35
N VAL A 139 -18.44 -39.58 28.11
CA VAL A 139 -18.46 -38.15 27.78
C VAL A 139 -17.96 -37.93 26.36
N VAL A 140 -18.62 -37.03 25.62
CA VAL A 140 -18.16 -36.62 24.29
C VAL A 140 -17.19 -35.44 24.46
N THR A 141 -15.93 -35.62 24.07
CA THR A 141 -14.92 -34.56 24.11
C THR A 141 -15.02 -33.62 22.92
N SER A 142 -14.63 -32.36 23.16
CA SER A 142 -14.42 -31.37 22.11
C SER A 142 -13.05 -31.59 21.48
N VAL A 143 -13.03 -31.88 20.18
CA VAL A 143 -11.80 -32.06 19.40
C VAL A 143 -11.77 -31.02 18.29
N GLN A 144 -10.73 -30.19 18.27
CA GLN A 144 -10.50 -29.15 17.27
C GLN A 144 -9.32 -29.51 16.37
N GLY A 145 -9.29 -28.96 15.15
CA GLY A 145 -8.21 -29.23 14.18
C GLY A 145 -8.36 -30.54 13.39
N MET A 146 -9.40 -31.33 13.66
CA MET A 146 -9.65 -32.60 12.99
C MET A 146 -10.50 -32.41 11.73
N ILE A 147 -9.87 -32.41 10.56
CA ILE A 147 -10.49 -32.27 9.24
C ILE A 147 -10.50 -33.63 8.54
N SER A 148 -11.69 -34.12 8.19
CA SER A 148 -11.81 -35.36 7.42
C SER A 148 -11.30 -35.19 5.99
N SER A 149 -10.65 -36.22 5.47
CA SER A 149 -10.25 -36.33 4.06
C SER A 149 -11.46 -36.30 3.10
N ALA A 150 -12.66 -36.63 3.59
CA ALA A 150 -13.89 -36.52 2.82
C ALA A 150 -14.32 -35.05 2.70
N LYS A 151 -13.93 -34.39 1.59
CA LYS A 151 -14.41 -33.05 1.25
C LYS A 151 -15.94 -33.06 1.09
N THR A 152 -16.63 -32.08 1.68
CA THR A 152 -18.09 -31.96 1.56
C THR A 152 -18.52 -31.81 0.09
N PRO A 153 -19.73 -32.26 -0.30
CA PRO A 153 -20.22 -32.09 -1.67
C PRO A 153 -20.18 -30.62 -2.15
N ALA A 154 -20.40 -29.68 -1.23
CA ALA A 154 -20.30 -28.25 -1.50
C ALA A 154 -18.85 -27.81 -1.78
N ALA A 155 -17.89 -28.25 -0.97
CA ALA A 155 -16.47 -27.99 -1.19
C ALA A 155 -15.99 -28.60 -2.52
N ARG A 156 -16.40 -29.84 -2.84
CA ARG A 156 -16.11 -30.49 -4.12
C ARG A 156 -16.68 -29.72 -5.31
N ARG A 157 -17.93 -29.23 -5.23
CA ARG A 157 -18.56 -28.40 -6.28
C ARG A 157 -17.81 -27.08 -6.46
N ARG A 158 -17.37 -26.43 -5.38
CA ARG A 158 -16.57 -25.18 -5.44
C ARG A 158 -15.22 -25.43 -6.10
N LEU A 159 -14.53 -26.51 -5.72
CA LEU A 159 -13.24 -26.89 -6.31
C LEU A 159 -13.39 -27.21 -7.81
N LEU A 160 -14.44 -27.93 -8.21
CA LEU A 160 -14.72 -28.18 -9.63
C LEU A 160 -15.06 -26.91 -10.42
N LYS A 161 -15.80 -25.96 -9.83
CA LYS A 161 -16.07 -24.66 -10.46
C LYS A 161 -14.80 -23.83 -10.62
N LYS A 162 -13.90 -23.87 -9.63
CA LYS A 162 -12.59 -23.22 -9.66
C LYS A 162 -11.69 -23.86 -10.74
N ALA A 163 -11.57 -25.19 -10.75
CA ALA A 163 -10.77 -25.92 -11.73
C ALA A 163 -11.20 -25.65 -13.19
N ARG A 164 -12.49 -25.41 -13.43
CA ARG A 164 -13.03 -25.03 -14.74
C ARG A 164 -12.61 -23.62 -15.21
N ARG A 165 -12.17 -22.73 -14.31
CA ARG A 165 -11.78 -21.35 -14.62
C ARG A 165 -10.28 -21.19 -14.94
N GLY A 166 -9.54 -22.30 -15.03
CA GLY A 166 -8.09 -22.31 -15.23
C GLY A 166 -7.32 -22.41 -13.91
N LEU A 167 -6.13 -23.01 -13.98
CA LEU A 167 -5.21 -23.14 -12.85
C LEU A 167 -4.58 -21.77 -12.56
N SER A 168 -4.90 -21.16 -11.41
CA SER A 168 -4.07 -20.08 -10.87
C SER A 168 -2.75 -20.71 -10.42
N ALA A 169 -1.61 -20.22 -10.94
CA ALA A 169 -0.27 -20.70 -10.61
C ALA A 169 0.13 -20.51 -9.12
N THR A 170 -0.78 -20.01 -8.29
CA THR A 170 -0.62 -19.71 -6.86
C THR A 170 -1.38 -20.66 -5.94
N GLU A 171 -2.20 -21.58 -6.43
CA GLU A 171 -2.89 -22.58 -5.59
C GLU A 171 -2.08 -23.89 -5.53
N ASN A 172 -0.84 -23.83 -5.04
CA ASN A 172 -0.36 -24.94 -4.22
C ASN A 172 -1.16 -24.86 -2.91
N ASP A 173 -1.67 -25.98 -2.37
CA ASP A 173 -2.31 -26.04 -1.04
C ASP A 173 -1.24 -25.69 0.04
N TYR A 174 -0.87 -24.41 0.10
CA TYR A 174 0.11 -23.77 1.00
C TYR A 174 -0.52 -23.38 2.34
N GLU A 175 -1.83 -23.60 2.45
CA GLU A 175 -2.57 -23.55 3.69
C GLU A 175 -2.16 -24.77 4.51
N LEU A 176 -1.86 -24.55 5.79
CA LEU A 176 -1.34 -25.53 6.75
C LEU A 176 -1.85 -26.95 6.46
N SER A 177 -0.91 -27.88 6.29
CA SER A 177 -1.25 -29.26 5.97
C SER A 177 -2.28 -29.80 6.96
N ALA A 178 -3.38 -30.35 6.42
CA ALA A 178 -4.58 -30.65 7.18
C ALA A 178 -4.27 -31.67 8.27
N ASN A 179 -4.69 -31.39 9.51
CA ASN A 179 -4.43 -32.23 10.70
C ASN A 179 -2.98 -32.21 11.25
N SER A 180 -2.19 -31.18 10.93
CA SER A 180 -0.86 -30.96 11.51
C SER A 180 -0.87 -30.63 13.01
N TRP A 181 -2.00 -30.13 13.52
CA TRP A 181 -2.24 -29.88 14.93
C TRP A 181 -3.69 -30.23 15.28
N ILE A 182 -3.85 -31.11 16.27
CA ILE A 182 -5.15 -31.46 16.85
C ILE A 182 -5.14 -31.16 18.34
N LEU A 183 -6.26 -30.62 18.80
CA LEU A 183 -6.51 -30.25 20.18
C LEU A 183 -7.69 -31.03 20.73
N CYS A 184 -7.55 -31.64 21.90
CA CYS A 184 -8.61 -32.36 22.60
C CYS A 184 -8.71 -31.87 24.05
N ASN A 185 -9.89 -31.42 24.46
CA ASN A 185 -10.14 -30.99 25.84
C ASN A 185 -11.01 -32.03 26.58
N TYR A 186 -10.56 -32.43 27.76
CA TYR A 186 -11.28 -33.29 28.68
C TYR A 186 -11.06 -32.89 30.15
N LYS A 187 -12.14 -32.47 30.84
CA LYS A 187 -12.19 -32.24 32.30
C LYS A 187 -10.98 -31.47 32.87
N GLY A 188 -10.67 -30.30 32.30
CA GLY A 188 -9.56 -29.45 32.76
C GLY A 188 -8.17 -29.91 32.31
N VAL A 189 -8.10 -30.97 31.49
CA VAL A 189 -6.87 -31.42 30.81
C VAL A 189 -6.98 -31.12 29.33
N GLU A 190 -5.99 -30.40 28.79
CA GLU A 190 -5.89 -30.07 27.38
C GLU A 190 -4.75 -30.84 26.72
N ILE A 191 -5.05 -31.56 25.63
CA ILE A 191 -4.13 -32.45 24.95
C ILE A 191 -3.85 -31.90 23.55
N HIS A 192 -2.60 -31.52 23.30
CA HIS A 192 -2.10 -31.08 22.01
C HIS A 192 -1.29 -32.20 21.37
N ILE A 193 -1.71 -32.63 20.17
CA ILE A 193 -0.96 -33.58 19.36
C ILE A 193 -0.55 -32.87 18.07
N LEU A 194 0.75 -32.71 17.85
CA LEU A 194 1.33 -31.97 16.73
C LEU A 194 2.32 -32.82 15.95
N THR A 195 2.62 -32.43 14.70
CA THR A 195 3.80 -32.98 14.01
C THR A 195 5.08 -32.38 14.58
N ASP A 196 6.23 -33.05 14.43
CA ASP A 196 7.54 -32.53 14.87
C ASP A 196 7.80 -31.12 14.31
N GLN A 197 7.56 -30.94 13.01
CA GLN A 197 7.71 -29.66 12.35
C GLN A 197 6.81 -28.60 12.97
N ARG A 198 5.54 -28.93 13.21
CA ARG A 198 4.57 -27.96 13.75
C ARG A 198 4.82 -27.64 15.21
N ARG A 199 5.33 -28.60 15.98
CA ARG A 199 5.74 -28.43 17.38
C ARG A 199 6.94 -27.51 17.49
N ALA A 200 7.94 -27.70 16.63
CA ALA A 200 9.08 -26.78 16.53
C ALA A 200 8.63 -25.37 16.12
N GLU A 201 7.75 -25.27 15.12
CA GLU A 201 7.16 -24.02 14.61
C GLU A 201 6.19 -23.30 15.57
N LEU A 202 5.69 -23.92 16.64
CA LEU A 202 4.78 -23.25 17.58
C LEU A 202 5.43 -23.04 18.95
N ASN A 203 6.33 -23.96 19.33
CA ASN A 203 7.04 -23.95 20.59
C ASN A 203 6.14 -23.62 21.80
N LEU A 204 4.99 -24.28 21.87
CA LEU A 204 4.00 -24.10 22.94
C LEU A 204 4.60 -24.40 24.33
N GLU A 205 5.65 -25.22 24.36
CA GLU A 205 6.39 -25.58 25.57
C GLU A 205 6.95 -24.34 26.27
N LEU A 206 7.50 -23.38 25.50
CA LEU A 206 8.02 -22.13 26.05
C LEU A 206 6.91 -21.27 26.68
N ILE A 207 5.67 -21.37 26.17
CA ILE A 207 4.53 -20.60 26.64
C ILE A 207 3.99 -21.16 27.95
N TRP A 208 3.89 -22.49 28.06
CA TRP A 208 3.27 -23.17 29.20
C TRP A 208 4.25 -23.52 30.33
N CYS A 209 5.52 -23.24 30.13
CA CYS A 209 6.59 -23.47 31.09
C CYS A 209 6.62 -22.39 32.19
N ALA A 210 7.04 -22.77 33.40
CA ALA A 210 7.34 -21.81 34.45
C ALA A 210 8.49 -20.87 34.01
N PRO A 211 8.50 -19.60 34.45
CA PRO A 211 9.51 -18.63 34.02
C PRO A 211 10.95 -19.05 34.34
N GLU A 212 11.15 -19.89 35.37
CA GLU A 212 12.45 -20.44 35.76
C GLU A 212 13.00 -21.43 34.71
N ASP A 213 12.13 -22.23 34.11
CA ASP A 213 12.47 -23.32 33.20
C ASP A 213 12.44 -22.90 31.71
N ALA A 214 12.11 -21.64 31.42
CA ALA A 214 11.98 -21.10 30.06
C ALA A 214 13.26 -21.26 29.21
N HIS A 215 14.43 -21.36 29.85
CA HIS A 215 15.70 -21.57 29.17
C HIS A 215 15.84 -22.95 28.53
N LEU A 216 15.14 -23.97 29.05
CA LEU A 216 15.18 -25.35 28.54
C LEU A 216 14.45 -25.50 27.20
N TYR A 217 13.42 -24.68 26.97
CA TYR A 217 12.56 -24.74 25.79
C TYR A 217 12.86 -23.64 24.78
N LYS A 218 13.94 -22.89 25.00
CA LYS A 218 14.39 -21.84 24.08
C LYS A 218 15.15 -22.50 22.92
N GLN A 219 14.52 -22.54 21.75
CA GLN A 219 15.17 -23.08 20.55
C GLN A 219 16.33 -22.18 20.10
N GLU A 220 17.55 -22.74 20.06
CA GLU A 220 18.68 -22.11 19.38
C GLU A 220 18.55 -22.36 17.86
N GLY A 221 18.25 -21.31 17.10
CA GLY A 221 18.41 -21.24 15.65
C GLY A 221 17.72 -22.34 14.84
N ILE A 222 16.51 -22.07 14.36
CA ILE A 222 15.85 -22.90 13.34
C ILE A 222 16.78 -23.03 12.12
N VAL A 223 17.24 -24.25 11.82
CA VAL A 223 17.93 -24.60 10.58
C VAL A 223 16.90 -24.61 9.46
N ASP A 224 16.98 -23.63 8.55
CA ASP A 224 16.12 -23.51 7.37
C ASP A 224 16.32 -24.74 6.48
N TYR A 225 15.32 -25.64 6.45
CA TYR A 225 15.16 -26.51 5.28
C TYR A 225 14.66 -25.63 4.13
N ASP A 226 15.54 -25.45 3.15
CA ASP A 226 15.31 -24.73 1.90
C ASP A 226 14.02 -25.24 1.24
N SER A 227 12.95 -24.52 1.52
CA SER A 227 11.64 -24.74 0.94
C SER A 227 11.17 -23.38 0.50
N ASP A 228 10.86 -23.27 -0.81
CA ASP A 228 10.43 -22.09 -1.57
C ASP A 228 9.07 -21.52 -1.08
N ASN A 229 8.92 -21.42 0.23
CA ASN A 229 7.76 -20.89 0.88
C ASN A 229 7.85 -19.36 0.83
N VAL A 230 7.09 -18.75 -0.09
CA VAL A 230 6.85 -17.29 -0.15
C VAL A 230 6.31 -16.74 1.18
N LEU A 231 5.72 -17.60 2.02
CA LEU A 231 5.27 -17.28 3.38
C LEU A 231 6.31 -17.56 4.48
N SER A 232 7.48 -18.15 4.20
CA SER A 232 8.56 -18.27 5.19
C SER A 232 9.09 -16.89 5.60
N SER A 233 9.01 -15.90 4.71
CA SER A 233 9.31 -14.49 4.97
C SER A 233 8.26 -13.85 5.91
N ILE A 234 6.98 -14.18 5.72
CA ILE A 234 5.87 -13.72 6.59
C ILE A 234 5.84 -14.49 7.92
N ARG A 235 6.22 -15.78 7.95
CA ARG A 235 6.41 -16.56 9.18
C ARG A 235 7.71 -16.21 9.91
N ARG A 236 8.76 -15.75 9.22
CA ARG A 236 9.93 -15.11 9.85
C ARG A 236 9.53 -13.85 10.61
N ARG A 237 8.53 -13.11 10.10
CA ARG A 237 7.84 -12.09 10.90
C ARG A 237 7.06 -12.75 12.03
N GLY A 238 6.14 -13.70 11.77
CA GLY A 238 5.29 -14.33 12.80
C GLY A 238 6.00 -15.01 13.99
N PHE A 239 7.08 -15.76 13.76
CA PHE A 239 7.76 -16.54 14.81
C PHE A 239 8.84 -15.74 15.54
N ARG A 240 9.38 -14.68 14.92
CA ARG A 240 10.05 -13.60 15.67
C ARG A 240 9.05 -12.65 16.31
N SER A 241 7.74 -12.75 16.00
CA SER A 241 6.72 -11.79 16.45
C SER A 241 6.02 -12.09 17.76
N TYR A 242 6.19 -13.26 18.37
CA TYR A 242 5.65 -13.47 19.72
C TYR A 242 6.49 -12.79 20.82
N HIS A 243 7.68 -12.28 20.48
CA HIS A 243 8.40 -11.27 21.28
C HIS A 243 8.47 -9.88 20.61
N THR A 244 7.70 -9.65 19.53
CA THR A 244 7.46 -8.30 18.98
C THR A 244 6.01 -7.85 19.08
N SER A 245 5.16 -8.52 19.84
CA SER A 245 3.92 -7.86 20.29
C SER A 245 4.29 -6.63 21.11
N SER A 246 5.32 -6.67 21.97
CA SER A 246 5.80 -5.46 22.66
C SER A 246 6.43 -4.43 21.72
N ARG A 247 7.11 -4.81 20.63
CA ARG A 247 7.71 -3.85 19.68
C ARG A 247 6.72 -3.29 18.67
N LEU A 248 5.76 -4.08 18.19
CA LEU A 248 4.69 -3.62 17.31
C LEU A 248 3.62 -2.88 18.10
N TYR A 249 3.30 -3.30 19.33
CA TYR A 249 2.46 -2.52 20.24
C TYR A 249 3.20 -1.27 20.70
N SER A 250 4.51 -1.31 20.99
CA SER A 250 5.31 -0.11 21.25
C SER A 250 5.50 0.77 20.02
N SER A 251 5.58 0.24 18.80
CA SER A 251 5.70 1.07 17.58
C SER A 251 4.34 1.62 17.16
N VAL A 252 3.24 0.89 17.40
CA VAL A 252 1.88 1.37 17.20
C VAL A 252 1.53 2.42 18.26
N ILE A 253 1.85 2.18 19.54
CA ILE A 253 1.74 3.19 20.61
C ILE A 253 2.69 4.36 20.35
N ALA A 254 3.93 4.12 19.91
CA ALA A 254 4.84 5.19 19.55
C ALA A 254 4.27 5.99 18.37
N TYR A 255 3.79 5.32 17.32
CA TYR A 255 3.16 5.98 16.17
C TYR A 255 1.91 6.77 16.57
N GLU A 256 1.02 6.21 17.39
CA GLU A 256 -0.15 6.89 17.95
C GLU A 256 0.28 8.10 18.79
N SER A 257 1.29 7.94 19.66
CA SER A 257 1.84 9.05 20.45
C SER A 257 2.52 10.13 19.60
N LEU A 258 3.15 9.76 18.48
CA LEU A 258 3.76 10.70 17.52
C LEU A 258 2.67 11.45 16.75
N THR A 259 1.56 10.79 16.40
CA THR A 259 0.41 11.45 15.78
C THR A 259 -0.33 12.37 16.75
N GLU A 260 -0.46 11.99 18.02
CA GLU A 260 -1.01 12.86 19.07
C GLU A 260 -0.13 14.10 19.28
N LEU A 261 1.20 13.94 19.28
CA LEU A 261 2.13 15.07 19.39
C LEU A 261 2.07 15.99 18.16
N LEU A 262 1.82 15.44 16.97
CA LEU A 262 1.61 16.23 15.75
C LEU A 262 0.30 17.02 15.83
N GLU A 263 -0.79 16.39 16.26
CA GLU A 263 -2.09 17.05 16.46
C GLU A 263 -2.02 18.11 17.57
N GLN A 264 -1.26 17.87 18.63
CA GLN A 264 -0.97 18.87 19.66
C GLN A 264 -0.22 20.07 19.09
N LEU A 265 0.73 19.86 18.17
CA LEU A 265 1.41 20.97 17.49
C LEU A 265 0.47 21.77 16.59
N GLU A 266 -0.37 21.11 15.80
CA GLU A 266 -1.31 21.81 14.91
C GLU A 266 -2.33 22.66 15.69
N ASN A 267 -2.68 22.22 16.89
CA ASN A 267 -3.60 22.93 17.78
C ASN A 267 -2.92 23.96 18.71
N LEU A 268 -1.60 24.15 18.63
CA LEU A 268 -0.93 25.17 19.44
C LEU A 268 -1.36 26.59 19.02
N PRO A 269 -1.65 27.48 19.97
CA PRO A 269 -1.97 28.87 19.66
C PRO A 269 -0.76 29.56 19.02
N LEU A 270 -1.02 30.46 18.06
CA LEU A 270 -0.01 31.28 17.33
C LEU A 270 0.95 32.07 18.25
N ALA A 271 0.61 32.24 19.54
CA ALA A 271 1.39 32.93 20.56
C ALA A 271 2.28 32.02 21.42
N SER A 272 2.45 30.74 21.06
CA SER A 272 3.31 29.78 21.77
C SER A 272 4.77 30.24 21.81
N THR A 273 5.51 29.94 22.88
CA THR A 273 6.91 30.37 22.99
C THR A 273 7.84 29.43 22.22
N ASP A 274 9.04 29.88 21.82
CA ASP A 274 10.03 29.02 21.14
C ASP A 274 10.46 27.84 22.01
N GLU A 275 10.40 28.01 23.33
CA GLU A 275 10.71 26.97 24.31
C GLU A 275 9.69 25.82 24.29
N ASP A 276 8.40 26.11 24.07
CA ASP A 276 7.35 25.10 23.99
C ASP A 276 7.52 24.21 22.75
N ILE A 277 7.90 24.81 21.62
CA ILE A 277 8.19 24.09 20.37
C ILE A 277 9.44 23.22 20.54
N ALA A 278 10.50 23.75 21.15
CA ALA A 278 11.72 22.99 21.43
C ALA A 278 11.46 21.82 22.39
N GLN A 279 10.58 21.98 23.38
CA GLN A 279 10.15 20.89 24.25
C GLN A 279 9.37 19.81 23.50
N SER A 280 8.46 20.21 22.61
CA SER A 280 7.72 19.27 21.74
C SER A 280 8.65 18.51 20.81
N GLN A 281 9.66 19.17 20.23
CA GLN A 281 10.68 18.51 19.41
C GLN A 281 11.49 17.49 20.22
N ARG A 282 11.87 17.81 21.46
CA ARG A 282 12.58 16.87 22.35
C ARG A 282 11.72 15.65 22.69
N LYS A 283 10.43 15.86 23.00
CA LYS A 283 9.48 14.77 23.26
C LYS A 283 9.30 13.89 22.03
N PHE A 284 9.15 14.50 20.86
CA PHE A 284 9.02 13.79 19.58
C PHE A 284 10.27 12.94 19.28
N ASN A 285 11.47 13.52 19.40
CA ASN A 285 12.73 12.80 19.19
C ASN A 285 12.95 11.67 20.20
N ALA A 286 12.45 11.79 21.44
CA ALA A 286 12.53 10.74 22.45
C ALA A 286 11.60 9.54 22.14
N CYS A 287 10.45 9.78 21.50
CA CYS A 287 9.51 8.74 21.07
C CYS A 287 9.86 8.11 19.73
N PHE A 288 10.73 8.74 18.93
CA PHE A 288 11.12 8.26 17.61
C PHE A 288 12.05 7.04 17.69
N THR A 289 11.65 5.91 17.11
CA THR A 289 12.45 4.67 17.10
C THR A 289 13.00 4.31 15.72
N GLY A 290 12.43 4.86 14.64
CA GLY A 290 12.87 4.61 13.26
C GLY A 290 12.52 3.21 12.76
N SER A 291 11.51 2.58 13.35
CA SER A 291 11.19 1.16 13.10
C SER A 291 10.27 0.95 11.90
N SER A 292 9.48 1.97 11.52
CA SER A 292 8.46 1.91 10.46
C SER A 292 8.57 3.09 9.50
N PRO A 293 8.33 2.92 8.18
CA PRO A 293 8.27 4.02 7.21
C PRO A 293 7.28 5.13 7.62
N GLY A 294 6.16 4.77 8.25
CA GLY A 294 5.18 5.74 8.73
C GLY A 294 5.69 6.63 9.87
N GLU A 295 6.61 6.15 10.71
CA GLU A 295 7.24 7.02 11.74
C GLU A 295 8.11 8.11 11.09
N PHE A 296 8.77 7.78 9.97
CA PHE A 296 9.53 8.76 9.20
C PHE A 296 8.60 9.78 8.54
N ASP A 297 7.47 9.36 7.99
CA ASP A 297 6.48 10.26 7.39
C ASP A 297 5.89 11.24 8.43
N SER A 298 5.58 10.75 9.63
CA SER A 298 5.14 11.60 10.75
C SER A 298 6.24 12.56 11.18
N LYS A 299 7.50 12.13 11.23
CA LYS A 299 8.65 12.98 11.55
C LYS A 299 8.86 14.07 10.51
N THR A 300 8.78 13.74 9.23
CA THR A 300 8.92 14.74 8.15
C THR A 300 7.78 15.73 8.18
N THR A 301 6.56 15.28 8.47
CA THR A 301 5.39 16.17 8.58
C THR A 301 5.54 17.10 9.80
N PHE A 302 5.98 16.57 10.95
CA PHE A 302 6.24 17.34 12.16
C PHE A 302 7.34 18.41 11.97
N LEU A 303 8.46 18.05 11.36
CA LEU A 303 9.53 19.01 11.09
C LEU A 303 9.10 20.05 10.05
N LYS A 304 8.32 19.64 9.04
CA LYS A 304 7.75 20.55 8.03
C LYS A 304 6.80 21.57 8.68
N THR A 305 5.90 21.16 9.58
CA THR A 305 4.98 22.12 10.23
C THR A 305 5.74 23.14 11.08
N ILE A 306 6.78 22.71 11.79
CA ILE A 306 7.65 23.64 12.54
C ILE A 306 8.39 24.59 11.60
N HIS A 307 8.99 24.07 10.52
CA HIS A 307 9.71 24.89 9.55
C HIS A 307 8.82 25.97 8.92
N LEU A 308 7.58 25.62 8.57
CA LEU A 308 6.61 26.58 7.99
C LEU A 308 6.16 27.65 8.99
N ALA A 309 6.05 27.30 10.28
CA ALA A 309 5.67 28.25 11.32
C ALA A 309 6.84 29.13 11.79
N ARG A 310 8.03 28.55 11.99
CA ARG A 310 9.25 29.21 12.49
C ARG A 310 10.50 28.66 11.81
N PRO A 311 10.95 29.31 10.73
CA PRO A 311 12.09 28.84 9.94
C PRO A 311 13.44 28.91 10.67
N GLU A 312 13.52 29.66 11.78
CA GLU A 312 14.75 29.81 12.57
C GLU A 312 15.03 28.60 13.47
N LEU A 313 14.01 27.82 13.83
CA LEU A 313 14.15 26.67 14.74
C LEU A 313 14.47 25.36 14.03
N VAL A 314 13.94 25.16 12.82
CA VAL A 314 14.19 23.99 12.00
C VAL A 314 14.58 24.47 10.61
N SER A 315 15.82 24.19 10.22
CA SER A 315 16.33 24.55 8.90
C SER A 315 15.70 23.71 7.80
N PHE A 316 15.72 24.21 6.57
CA PHE A 316 15.27 23.45 5.40
C PHE A 316 16.08 22.15 5.22
N GLU A 317 17.38 22.20 5.52
CA GLU A 317 18.29 21.06 5.39
C GLU A 317 17.95 19.92 6.35
N GLU A 318 17.53 20.23 7.58
CA GLU A 318 17.09 19.22 8.56
C GLU A 318 15.84 18.44 8.08
N VAL A 319 14.92 19.09 7.38
CA VAL A 319 13.73 18.42 6.82
C VAL A 319 14.14 17.52 5.64
N GLU A 320 15.05 18.00 4.79
CA GLU A 320 15.62 17.22 3.68
C GLU A 320 16.37 15.97 4.19
N GLU A 321 17.21 16.13 5.21
CA GLU A 321 17.91 15.02 5.85
C GLU A 321 16.94 14.01 6.45
N SER A 322 15.82 14.46 7.05
CA SER A 322 14.81 13.55 7.58
C SER A 322 14.17 12.69 6.48
N LEU A 323 13.85 13.27 5.32
CA LEU A 323 13.33 12.53 4.16
C LEU A 323 14.34 11.52 3.62
N LEU A 324 15.63 11.88 3.55
CA LEU A 324 16.69 10.98 3.10
C LEU A 324 17.01 9.88 4.13
N SER A 325 16.91 10.19 5.43
CA SER A 325 17.19 9.25 6.52
C SER A 325 16.26 8.02 6.51
N LYS A 326 15.04 8.18 5.97
CA LYS A 326 14.09 7.09 5.72
C LYS A 326 14.71 6.00 4.86
N TYR A 327 15.38 6.38 3.77
CA TYR A 327 15.99 5.46 2.81
C TYR A 327 17.35 4.91 3.24
N ALA A 328 18.06 5.62 4.12
CA ALA A 328 19.28 5.12 4.74
C ALA A 328 19.00 4.03 5.81
N SER A 329 17.76 3.94 6.32
CA SER A 329 17.40 2.98 7.37
C SER A 329 17.29 1.55 6.85
N SER A 330 17.73 0.57 7.66
CA SER A 330 17.65 -0.86 7.33
C SER A 330 16.21 -1.38 7.16
N ALA A 331 15.20 -0.65 7.65
CA ALA A 331 13.80 -1.02 7.60
C ALA A 331 13.22 -0.95 6.17
N VAL A 332 13.76 -0.07 5.33
CA VAL A 332 13.23 0.26 3.99
C VAL A 332 13.92 -0.55 2.87
N GLN A 333 15.06 -1.19 3.16
CA GLN A 333 15.87 -1.93 2.17
C GLN A 333 15.18 -3.16 1.55
N PHE A 334 14.09 -3.67 2.14
CA PHE A 334 13.42 -4.91 1.71
C PHE A 334 11.98 -4.70 1.19
N MET A 335 11.54 -3.46 0.98
CA MET A 335 10.18 -3.12 0.52
C MET A 335 10.19 -2.54 -0.90
N ASP A 336 9.09 -2.71 -1.64
CA ASP A 336 8.87 -1.98 -2.90
C ASP A 336 8.66 -0.48 -2.58
N THR A 337 9.72 0.29 -2.80
CA THR A 337 9.81 1.71 -2.42
C THR A 337 9.38 2.65 -3.53
N ALA A 338 8.96 2.14 -4.68
CA ALA A 338 8.70 2.97 -5.85
C ALA A 338 7.57 3.99 -5.61
N THR A 339 6.50 3.56 -4.93
CA THR A 339 5.35 4.43 -4.63
C THR A 339 5.64 5.44 -3.52
N GLU A 340 6.41 5.05 -2.50
CA GLU A 340 6.82 5.95 -1.41
C GLU A 340 7.77 7.03 -1.92
N LYS A 341 8.70 6.69 -2.82
CA LYS A 341 9.60 7.67 -3.46
C LYS A 341 8.86 8.73 -4.27
N ALA A 342 7.83 8.33 -5.02
CA ALA A 342 7.00 9.28 -5.76
C ALA A 342 6.32 10.28 -4.81
N LYS A 343 5.81 9.77 -3.67
CA LYS A 343 5.18 10.60 -2.64
C LYS A 343 6.18 11.54 -1.97
N ASP A 344 7.36 11.05 -1.61
CA ASP A 344 8.39 11.85 -0.95
C ASP A 344 8.96 12.94 -1.87
N VAL A 345 9.10 12.65 -3.18
CA VAL A 345 9.42 13.68 -4.19
C VAL A 345 8.31 14.73 -4.28
N THR A 346 7.05 14.31 -4.22
CA THR A 346 5.91 15.23 -4.22
C THR A 346 5.90 16.09 -2.95
N GLU A 347 6.18 15.53 -1.78
CA GLU A 347 6.28 16.27 -0.52
C GLU A 347 7.47 17.23 -0.49
N TYR A 348 8.63 16.84 -1.03
CA TYR A 348 9.77 17.73 -1.17
C TYR A 348 9.47 18.90 -2.11
N ALA A 349 8.76 18.66 -3.22
CA ALA A 349 8.29 19.72 -4.11
C ALA A 349 7.31 20.68 -3.39
N ARG A 350 6.45 20.17 -2.50
CA ARG A 350 5.60 21.02 -1.64
C ARG A 350 6.43 21.83 -0.67
N LEU A 351 7.43 21.23 -0.01
CA LEU A 351 8.30 21.93 0.92
C LEU A 351 9.04 23.09 0.23
N LEU A 352 9.58 22.87 -0.97
CA LEU A 352 10.17 23.94 -1.79
C LEU A 352 9.15 25.04 -2.10
N LEU A 353 7.88 24.68 -2.31
CA LEU A 353 6.77 25.59 -2.58
C LEU A 353 6.10 26.21 -1.36
N ASP A 354 6.39 25.78 -0.15
CA ASP A 354 5.81 26.40 1.06
C ASP A 354 6.88 27.07 1.92
N SER A 355 8.16 26.73 1.72
CA SER A 355 9.27 27.27 2.51
C SER A 355 9.37 28.80 2.37
N PRO A 356 9.37 29.53 3.50
CA PRO A 356 9.49 30.99 3.54
C PRO A 356 10.95 31.47 3.40
N GLN A 357 11.95 30.58 3.50
CA GLN A 357 13.37 30.93 3.33
C GLN A 357 13.75 31.15 1.86
N LEU A 358 12.94 30.63 0.93
CA LEU A 358 13.12 30.81 -0.50
C LEU A 358 12.34 32.06 -0.96
N ASP A 359 13.05 33.18 -1.16
CA ASP A 359 12.47 34.36 -1.78
C ASP A 359 12.13 34.08 -3.25
N ARG A 360 10.84 34.13 -3.59
CA ARG A 360 10.29 33.76 -4.91
C ARG A 360 10.17 34.94 -5.86
N SER A 361 10.61 36.11 -5.48
CA SER A 361 10.51 37.28 -6.34
C SER A 361 11.47 37.22 -7.54
N SER A 362 12.58 36.46 -7.41
CA SER A 362 13.64 36.40 -8.41
C SER A 362 13.58 35.16 -9.31
N LYS A 363 14.17 35.25 -10.51
CA LYS A 363 14.34 34.08 -11.40
C LYS A 363 15.38 33.10 -10.88
N GLU A 364 16.38 33.60 -10.16
CA GLU A 364 17.50 32.83 -9.63
C GLU A 364 17.02 31.84 -8.56
N SER A 365 16.01 32.18 -7.78
CA SER A 365 15.42 31.26 -6.81
C SER A 365 14.63 30.13 -7.44
N LEU A 366 14.02 30.34 -8.62
CA LEU A 366 13.37 29.25 -9.37
C LEU A 366 14.40 28.22 -9.84
N ASP A 367 15.50 28.69 -10.43
CA ASP A 367 16.57 27.81 -10.91
C ASP A 367 17.24 27.06 -9.75
N TYR A 368 17.41 27.72 -8.59
CA TYR A 368 17.88 27.09 -7.37
C TYR A 368 16.92 25.99 -6.87
N ALA A 369 15.61 26.26 -6.82
CA ALA A 369 14.61 25.29 -6.38
C ALA A 369 14.56 24.06 -7.31
N LEU A 370 14.63 24.26 -8.64
CA LEU A 370 14.70 23.17 -9.61
C LEU A 370 16.01 22.38 -9.49
N SER A 371 17.14 23.04 -9.24
CA SER A 371 18.42 22.38 -9.00
C SER A 371 18.39 21.51 -7.74
N LYS A 372 17.77 22.02 -6.66
CA LYS A 372 17.58 21.27 -5.42
C LYS A 372 16.67 20.06 -5.61
N LEU A 373 15.53 20.22 -6.28
CA LEU A 373 14.65 19.11 -6.64
C LEU A 373 15.38 18.04 -7.48
N SER A 374 16.16 18.46 -8.47
CA SER A 374 16.95 17.55 -9.29
C SER A 374 18.00 16.80 -8.46
N SER A 375 18.71 17.49 -7.57
CA SER A 375 19.71 16.88 -6.68
C SER A 375 19.07 15.83 -5.78
N PHE A 376 17.93 16.18 -5.15
CA PHE A 376 17.18 15.26 -4.30
C PHE A 376 16.76 13.99 -5.07
N ILE A 377 16.19 14.16 -6.26
CA ILE A 377 15.82 13.03 -7.13
C ILE A 377 17.03 12.16 -7.47
N SER A 378 18.17 12.77 -7.81
CA SER A 378 19.42 12.03 -8.09
C SER A 378 19.85 11.20 -6.87
N THR A 379 19.83 11.76 -5.66
CA THR A 379 20.17 11.02 -4.45
C THR A 379 19.21 9.86 -4.18
N LEU A 380 17.90 10.03 -4.42
CA LEU A 380 16.93 8.94 -4.28
C LEU A 380 17.18 7.78 -5.25
N TYR A 381 17.64 8.07 -6.48
CA TYR A 381 18.04 7.04 -7.42
C TYR A 381 19.36 6.36 -7.03
N GLU A 382 20.25 7.01 -6.28
CA GLU A 382 21.46 6.36 -5.76
C GLU A 382 21.12 5.31 -4.69
N PHE A 383 20.09 5.53 -3.88
CA PHE A 383 19.66 4.58 -2.85
C PHE A 383 18.98 3.32 -3.38
N SER A 384 18.59 3.25 -4.67
CA SER A 384 17.90 2.06 -5.20
C SER A 384 18.07 1.80 -6.68
N THR A 385 18.07 0.52 -7.05
CA THR A 385 18.00 0.08 -8.45
C THR A 385 16.61 0.21 -9.09
N ASP A 386 15.58 0.46 -8.28
CA ASP A 386 14.19 0.48 -8.74
C ASP A 386 13.85 1.79 -9.44
N LYS A 387 13.42 1.68 -10.70
CA LYS A 387 12.93 2.82 -11.46
C LYS A 387 11.49 3.13 -11.05
N PHE A 388 11.29 4.24 -10.33
CA PHE A 388 9.96 4.72 -10.01
C PHE A 388 9.49 5.80 -10.99
N LEU A 389 8.17 5.85 -11.21
CA LEU A 389 7.51 6.85 -12.05
C LEU A 389 6.94 7.96 -11.17
N MET A 390 7.49 9.17 -11.30
CA MET A 390 7.01 10.35 -10.56
C MET A 390 5.61 10.79 -10.98
N SER A 391 5.21 10.45 -12.21
CA SER A 391 3.85 10.70 -12.71
C SER A 391 2.80 9.78 -12.10
N ALA A 392 3.18 8.81 -11.26
CA ALA A 392 2.23 7.99 -10.52
C ALA A 392 1.39 8.83 -9.56
N ASP A 393 1.98 9.88 -8.98
CA ASP A 393 1.25 10.83 -8.15
C ASP A 393 0.68 11.97 -9.00
N PRO A 394 -0.66 12.19 -8.98
CA PRO A 394 -1.31 13.18 -9.82
C PRO A 394 -0.96 14.63 -9.42
N LEU A 395 -0.40 14.83 -8.22
CA LEU A 395 -0.08 16.14 -7.67
C LEU A 395 1.34 16.61 -8.04
N PHE A 396 2.21 15.70 -8.48
CA PHE A 396 3.59 16.05 -8.81
C PHE A 396 3.67 17.04 -9.99
N LEU A 397 2.97 16.77 -11.09
CA LEU A 397 3.02 17.61 -12.29
C LEU A 397 2.50 19.04 -12.05
N PRO A 398 1.36 19.27 -11.34
CA PRO A 398 0.93 20.61 -10.95
C PRO A 398 1.94 21.37 -10.08
N LEU A 399 2.59 20.68 -9.13
CA LEU A 399 3.60 21.30 -8.27
C LEU A 399 4.87 21.63 -9.05
N LEU A 400 5.30 20.74 -9.94
CA LEU A 400 6.42 20.99 -10.83
C LEU A 400 6.14 22.18 -11.76
N TRP A 401 4.93 22.28 -12.30
CA TRP A 401 4.52 23.45 -13.07
C TRP A 401 4.56 24.73 -12.23
N ARG A 402 4.05 24.66 -11.00
CA ARG A 402 4.09 25.79 -10.04
C ARG A 402 5.50 26.28 -9.76
N LEU A 403 6.49 25.39 -9.70
CA LEU A 403 7.91 25.71 -9.54
C LEU A 403 8.54 26.43 -10.76
N THR A 404 7.83 26.60 -11.89
CA THR A 404 8.38 27.25 -13.08
C THR A 404 8.03 28.74 -13.22
N TYR A 405 7.14 29.27 -12.38
CA TYR A 405 6.71 30.68 -12.43
C TYR A 405 6.62 31.32 -11.06
N THR A 406 6.87 32.63 -11.04
CA THR A 406 6.74 33.47 -9.84
C THR A 406 5.45 34.29 -9.90
N ASP A 407 4.83 34.47 -8.73
CA ASP A 407 3.66 35.33 -8.59
C ASP A 407 4.10 36.77 -8.37
N GLY A 408 3.52 37.68 -9.15
CA GLY A 408 3.49 39.10 -8.88
C GLY A 408 2.28 39.51 -8.05
N THR A 409 2.05 40.81 -7.92
CA THR A 409 1.16 41.41 -6.92
C THR A 409 -0.32 41.07 -7.06
N LYS A 410 -0.80 40.56 -8.21
CA LYS A 410 -2.22 40.24 -8.47
C LYS A 410 -2.43 39.07 -9.44
N VAL A 411 -1.99 37.87 -9.09
CA VAL A 411 -2.19 36.65 -9.92
C VAL A 411 -3.63 36.15 -9.83
N VAL A 412 -4.28 35.93 -10.99
CA VAL A 412 -5.58 35.26 -11.04
C VAL A 412 -5.35 33.75 -11.04
N THR A 413 -5.74 33.07 -9.95
CA THR A 413 -5.62 31.62 -9.81
C THR A 413 -6.94 30.91 -10.16
N PRO A 414 -6.92 29.61 -10.54
CA PRO A 414 -8.14 28.84 -10.75
C PRO A 414 -9.10 28.84 -9.54
N ARG A 415 -8.54 28.92 -8.33
CA ARG A 415 -9.31 29.04 -7.09
C ARG A 415 -10.04 30.37 -7.01
N ALA A 416 -9.37 31.48 -7.34
CA ALA A 416 -10.01 32.80 -7.38
C ALA A 416 -11.19 32.84 -8.38
N VAL A 417 -11.05 32.22 -9.55
CA VAL A 417 -12.16 32.09 -10.52
C VAL A 417 -13.32 31.29 -9.94
N SER A 418 -13.02 30.19 -9.24
CA SER A 418 -14.04 29.35 -8.61
C SER A 418 -14.75 30.09 -7.46
N ASP A 419 -14.01 30.86 -6.65
CA ASP A 419 -14.57 31.67 -5.57
C ASP A 419 -15.49 32.79 -6.08
N VAL A 420 -15.21 33.36 -7.27
CA VAL A 420 -16.09 34.31 -7.94
C VAL A 420 -17.36 33.62 -8.45
N ILE A 421 -17.22 32.45 -9.08
CA ILE A 421 -18.36 31.66 -9.58
C ILE A 421 -19.30 31.24 -8.44
N GLU A 422 -18.74 30.86 -7.28
CA GLU A 422 -19.50 30.47 -6.09
C GLU A 422 -20.06 31.69 -5.31
N GLY A 423 -19.74 32.92 -5.71
CA GLY A 423 -20.18 34.15 -5.05
C GLY A 423 -19.48 34.46 -3.71
N LYS A 424 -18.36 33.79 -3.43
CA LYS A 424 -17.59 33.95 -2.19
C LYS A 424 -16.65 35.15 -2.19
N SER A 425 -16.25 35.64 -3.37
CA SER A 425 -15.33 36.76 -3.52
C SER A 425 -15.89 37.86 -4.42
N PRO A 426 -15.59 39.15 -4.14
CA PRO A 426 -16.04 40.24 -4.98
C PRO A 426 -15.30 40.22 -6.32
N PHE A 427 -16.03 40.53 -7.40
CA PHE A 427 -15.45 40.68 -8.73
C PHE A 427 -14.61 41.97 -8.79
N ALA A 428 -13.29 41.84 -8.97
CA ALA A 428 -12.35 42.96 -9.02
C ALA A 428 -11.37 42.80 -10.20
N PRO A 429 -11.45 43.62 -11.26
CA PRO A 429 -10.57 43.51 -12.43
C PRO A 429 -9.15 44.05 -12.17
N ASN A 430 -8.14 43.37 -12.70
CA ASN A 430 -6.71 43.66 -12.56
C ASN A 430 -6.16 44.68 -13.58
N ASN A 431 -7.02 45.31 -14.39
CA ASN A 431 -6.66 46.36 -15.37
C ASN A 431 -5.52 46.00 -16.35
N GLY A 432 -5.28 44.71 -16.61
CA GLY A 432 -4.33 44.24 -17.62
C GLY A 432 -2.85 44.20 -17.19
N GLU A 433 -2.54 44.35 -15.90
CA GLU A 433 -1.16 44.22 -15.43
C GLU A 433 -0.65 42.77 -15.54
N GLN A 434 0.57 42.59 -16.05
CA GLN A 434 1.22 41.27 -16.08
C GLN A 434 1.52 40.83 -14.65
N ALA A 435 0.78 39.82 -14.21
CA ALA A 435 0.80 39.40 -12.82
C ALA A 435 1.83 38.31 -12.53
N ALA A 436 2.46 37.69 -13.53
CA ALA A 436 3.41 36.59 -13.30
C ALA A 436 4.59 36.64 -14.28
N THR A 437 5.75 36.13 -13.83
CA THR A 437 6.93 35.94 -14.67
C THR A 437 7.23 34.45 -14.82
N LEU A 438 7.19 33.95 -16.06
CA LEU A 438 7.48 32.54 -16.39
C LEU A 438 8.91 32.36 -16.90
N ALA A 439 9.61 31.33 -16.41
CA ALA A 439 10.89 30.89 -16.94
C ALA A 439 10.69 30.27 -18.35
N TYR A 440 10.85 31.10 -19.40
CA TYR A 440 10.50 30.75 -20.78
C TYR A 440 11.12 29.44 -21.30
N LYS A 441 12.35 29.10 -20.89
CA LYS A 441 13.07 27.93 -21.40
C LYS A 441 12.68 26.61 -20.72
N ASN A 442 12.24 26.65 -19.47
CA ASN A 442 12.06 25.45 -18.65
C ASN A 442 10.61 24.96 -18.59
N SER A 443 9.63 25.85 -18.76
CA SER A 443 8.20 25.48 -18.71
C SER A 443 7.81 24.51 -19.83
N ARG A 444 8.28 24.74 -21.06
CA ARG A 444 8.04 23.82 -22.19
C ARG A 444 8.63 22.43 -21.97
N ASN A 445 9.73 22.34 -21.23
CA ASN A 445 10.34 21.05 -20.93
C ASN A 445 9.40 20.23 -20.03
N VAL A 446 8.75 20.84 -19.04
CA VAL A 446 7.78 20.16 -18.16
C VAL A 446 6.62 19.54 -18.96
N LEU A 447 6.00 20.30 -19.87
CA LEU A 447 4.91 19.79 -20.71
C LEU A 447 5.40 18.74 -21.73
N SER A 448 6.61 18.89 -22.26
CA SER A 448 7.22 17.90 -23.16
C SER A 448 7.55 16.58 -22.44
N VAL A 449 8.01 16.66 -21.19
CA VAL A 449 8.28 15.52 -20.32
C VAL A 449 6.95 14.85 -19.96
N ALA A 450 5.96 15.62 -19.51
CA ALA A 450 4.63 15.11 -19.20
C ALA A 450 4.01 14.38 -20.41
N SER A 451 4.02 15.00 -21.60
CA SER A 451 3.50 14.36 -22.82
C SER A 451 4.30 13.14 -23.29
N TYR A 452 5.62 13.11 -23.07
CA TYR A 452 6.44 11.91 -23.33
C TYR A 452 6.07 10.74 -22.41
N HIS A 453 5.79 11.03 -21.15
CA HIS A 453 5.34 10.03 -20.18
C HIS A 453 3.88 9.61 -20.39
N ASP A 454 2.99 10.55 -20.75
CA ASP A 454 1.58 10.27 -21.07
C ASP A 454 1.43 9.36 -22.28
N LYS A 455 2.30 9.47 -23.29
CA LYS A 455 2.33 8.54 -24.44
C LYS A 455 2.54 7.08 -24.04
N LYS A 456 3.14 6.81 -22.87
CA LYS A 456 3.33 5.46 -22.33
C LYS A 456 2.21 5.02 -21.39
N ILE A 457 1.51 5.95 -20.73
CA ILE A 457 0.59 5.68 -19.62
C ILE A 457 -0.88 5.84 -20.03
N GLY A 458 -1.18 6.53 -21.15
CA GLY A 458 -2.56 6.73 -21.61
C GLY A 458 -3.40 7.63 -20.68
N SER A 459 -2.78 8.27 -19.68
CA SER A 459 -3.41 9.25 -18.81
C SER A 459 -3.47 10.61 -19.50
N ASN A 460 -4.67 11.15 -19.68
CA ASN A 460 -4.82 12.56 -20.04
C ASN A 460 -4.42 13.42 -18.84
N LEU A 461 -3.56 14.43 -19.03
CA LEU A 461 -3.32 15.50 -18.06
C LEU A 461 -4.63 15.93 -17.39
N SER A 462 -4.64 15.97 -16.05
CA SER A 462 -5.81 16.39 -15.26
C SER A 462 -6.35 17.73 -15.74
N ALA A 463 -7.68 17.87 -15.81
CA ALA A 463 -8.34 19.10 -16.25
C ALA A 463 -7.88 20.32 -15.44
N ALA A 464 -7.68 20.15 -14.13
CA ALA A 464 -7.18 21.19 -13.23
C ALA A 464 -5.76 21.65 -13.59
N LEU A 465 -4.89 20.74 -14.02
CA LEU A 465 -3.53 21.09 -14.46
C LEU A 465 -3.58 21.88 -15.77
N ARG A 466 -4.44 21.51 -16.71
CA ARG A 466 -4.61 22.26 -17.96
C ARG A 466 -5.12 23.67 -17.71
N GLU A 467 -6.07 23.82 -16.78
CA GLU A 467 -6.56 25.14 -16.34
C GLU A 467 -5.45 25.99 -15.76
N GLN A 468 -4.65 25.41 -14.87
CA GLN A 468 -3.51 26.09 -14.29
C GLN A 468 -2.50 26.52 -15.37
N VAL A 469 -2.18 25.65 -16.33
CA VAL A 469 -1.27 25.96 -17.45
C VAL A 469 -1.81 27.13 -18.29
N VAL A 470 -3.08 27.07 -18.71
CA VAL A 470 -3.73 28.13 -19.48
C VAL A 470 -3.70 29.45 -18.69
N PHE A 471 -4.11 29.45 -17.42
CA PHE A 471 -4.15 30.68 -16.61
C PHE A 471 -2.75 31.24 -16.33
N THR A 472 -1.72 30.40 -16.24
CA THR A 472 -0.34 30.90 -16.11
C THR A 472 0.13 31.62 -17.36
N TYR A 473 -0.20 31.15 -18.57
CA TYR A 473 0.14 31.85 -19.80
C TYR A 473 -0.55 33.21 -19.92
N GLY A 474 -1.83 33.29 -19.55
CA GLY A 474 -2.57 34.56 -19.56
C GLY A 474 -2.05 35.55 -18.52
N ASN A 475 -1.71 35.10 -17.31
CA ASN A 475 -1.11 35.94 -16.26
C ASN A 475 0.28 36.48 -16.66
N CYS A 476 1.01 35.75 -17.52
CA CYS A 476 2.29 36.17 -18.08
C CYS A 476 2.16 37.01 -19.37
N GLY A 477 0.94 37.27 -19.85
CA GLY A 477 0.70 38.00 -21.11
C GLY A 477 1.09 37.25 -22.38
N LYS A 478 1.31 35.93 -22.33
CA LYS A 478 1.66 35.09 -23.49
C LYS A 478 0.40 34.56 -24.18
N TRP A 479 -0.34 35.47 -24.80
CA TRP A 479 -1.67 35.18 -25.34
C TRP A 479 -1.70 34.20 -26.52
N ASP A 480 -0.65 34.14 -27.34
CA ASP A 480 -0.59 33.16 -28.43
C ASP A 480 -0.56 31.72 -27.87
N GLN A 481 0.33 31.48 -26.90
CA GLN A 481 0.46 30.19 -26.21
C GLN A 481 -0.79 29.83 -25.42
N PHE A 482 -1.42 30.83 -24.79
CA PHE A 482 -2.70 30.69 -24.11
C PHE A 482 -3.78 30.13 -25.02
N TRP A 483 -3.97 30.73 -26.20
CA TRP A 483 -5.03 30.31 -27.13
C TRP A 483 -4.73 28.98 -27.80
N ASP A 484 -3.46 28.67 -28.06
CA ASP A 484 -3.05 27.38 -28.62
C ASP A 484 -3.33 26.24 -27.62
N GLU A 485 -2.97 26.42 -26.34
CA GLU A 485 -3.23 25.43 -25.30
C GLU A 485 -4.72 25.30 -24.95
N TRP A 486 -5.47 26.41 -25.00
CA TRP A 486 -6.92 26.38 -24.89
C TRP A 486 -7.55 25.52 -25.98
N LYS A 487 -7.18 25.76 -27.25
CA LYS A 487 -7.68 24.99 -28.40
C LYS A 487 -7.29 23.52 -28.30
N PHE A 488 -6.03 23.24 -27.95
CA PHE A 488 -5.55 21.89 -27.77
C PHE A 488 -6.31 21.16 -26.66
N THR A 489 -6.52 21.82 -25.52
CA THR A 489 -7.27 21.24 -24.40
C THR A 489 -8.68 20.89 -24.86
N THR A 490 -9.44 21.83 -25.39
CA THR A 490 -10.83 21.57 -25.78
C THR A 490 -10.97 20.58 -26.94
N PHE A 491 -9.94 20.42 -27.78
CA PHE A 491 -9.93 19.40 -28.83
C PHE A 491 -9.60 18.00 -28.32
N VAL A 492 -8.66 17.89 -27.36
CA VAL A 492 -8.17 16.60 -26.84
C VAL A 492 -9.06 16.05 -25.73
N THR A 493 -9.62 16.90 -24.87
CA THR A 493 -10.60 16.47 -23.85
C THR A 493 -11.99 16.43 -24.46
N LEU A 494 -12.53 15.22 -24.59
CA LEU A 494 -13.95 14.99 -24.86
C LEU A 494 -14.78 15.42 -23.65
N PHE A 495 -15.09 16.71 -23.55
CA PHE A 495 -15.97 17.23 -22.52
C PHE A 495 -17.40 16.73 -22.73
N SER A 496 -18.08 16.41 -21.64
CA SER A 496 -19.55 16.36 -21.67
C SER A 496 -20.10 17.78 -21.94
N PRO A 497 -21.30 17.92 -22.52
CA PRO A 497 -21.92 19.23 -22.75
C PRO A 497 -21.91 20.19 -21.53
N PRO A 498 -22.22 19.74 -20.30
CA PRO A 498 -22.18 20.63 -19.13
C PRO A 498 -20.76 21.02 -18.71
N GLU A 499 -19.77 20.14 -18.84
CA GLU A 499 -18.36 20.44 -18.51
C GLU A 499 -17.76 21.44 -19.50
N LYS A 500 -18.14 21.34 -20.78
CA LYS A 500 -17.71 22.30 -21.80
C LYS A 500 -18.24 23.70 -21.51
N LEU A 501 -19.49 23.81 -21.06
CA LEU A 501 -20.09 25.08 -20.67
C LEU A 501 -19.37 25.67 -19.44
N ASP A 502 -19.12 24.85 -18.41
CA ASP A 502 -18.38 25.25 -17.21
C ASP A 502 -16.98 25.79 -17.56
N TRP A 503 -16.29 25.12 -18.47
CA TRP A 503 -14.98 25.53 -18.96
C TRP A 503 -15.01 26.92 -19.63
N ILE A 504 -15.99 27.17 -20.52
CA ILE A 504 -16.16 28.47 -21.19
C ILE A 504 -16.52 29.58 -20.20
N VAL A 505 -17.37 29.29 -19.21
CA VAL A 505 -17.74 30.25 -18.16
C VAL A 505 -16.51 30.62 -17.32
N ARG A 506 -15.70 29.63 -16.91
CA ARG A 506 -14.43 29.87 -16.20
C ARG A 506 -13.47 30.75 -16.99
N LEU A 507 -13.37 30.52 -18.31
CA LEU A 507 -12.57 31.37 -19.19
C LEU A 507 -13.08 32.81 -19.24
N ALA A 508 -14.40 33.01 -19.37
CA ALA A 508 -15.00 34.33 -19.41
C ALA A 508 -14.73 35.12 -18.12
N VAL A 509 -14.93 34.48 -16.96
CA VAL A 509 -14.63 35.06 -15.64
C VAL A 509 -13.14 35.39 -15.53
N TYR A 510 -12.26 34.48 -15.95
CA TYR A 510 -10.81 34.70 -15.94
C TYR A 510 -10.38 35.92 -16.79
N LEU A 511 -10.87 36.02 -18.03
CA LEU A 511 -10.54 37.13 -18.92
C LEU A 511 -11.06 38.47 -18.38
N ALA A 512 -12.24 38.46 -17.77
CA ALA A 512 -12.82 39.64 -17.14
C ALA A 512 -12.04 40.08 -15.89
N LEU A 513 -11.54 39.14 -15.08
CA LEU A 513 -10.67 39.43 -13.94
C LEU A 513 -9.31 39.99 -14.35
N ILE A 514 -8.75 39.59 -15.50
CA ILE A 514 -7.51 40.21 -16.00
C ILE A 514 -7.79 41.60 -16.60
N GLY A 515 -8.89 41.76 -17.33
CA GLY A 515 -9.27 43.03 -17.95
C GLY A 515 -8.42 43.43 -19.16
N HIS A 516 -7.85 42.45 -19.90
CA HIS A 516 -7.03 42.73 -21.08
C HIS A 516 -7.90 42.97 -22.34
N LYS A 517 -8.05 44.23 -22.73
CA LYS A 517 -8.93 44.69 -23.83
C LYS A 517 -8.93 43.80 -25.09
N VAL A 518 -7.75 43.55 -25.69
CA VAL A 518 -7.65 42.81 -26.97
C VAL A 518 -8.18 41.38 -26.86
N GLN A 519 -8.01 40.73 -25.70
CA GLN A 519 -8.41 39.34 -25.51
C GLN A 519 -9.88 39.23 -25.15
N SER A 520 -10.40 40.19 -24.38
CA SER A 520 -11.83 40.36 -24.15
C SER A 520 -12.57 40.57 -25.49
N PHE A 521 -12.04 41.42 -26.37
CA PHE A 521 -12.58 41.60 -27.72
C PHE A 521 -12.59 40.29 -28.51
N LYS A 522 -11.44 39.59 -28.56
CA LYS A 522 -11.31 38.31 -29.26
C LYS A 522 -12.29 37.25 -28.74
N PHE A 523 -12.47 37.16 -27.43
CA PHE A 523 -13.45 36.26 -26.82
C PHE A 523 -14.88 36.62 -27.25
N LEU A 524 -15.28 37.89 -27.17
CA LEU A 524 -16.62 38.33 -27.56
C LEU A 524 -16.90 38.11 -29.05
N SER A 525 -15.94 38.40 -29.94
CA SER A 525 -16.13 38.28 -31.38
C SER A 525 -15.99 36.85 -31.89
N GLU A 526 -15.04 36.06 -31.38
CA GLU A 526 -14.72 34.73 -31.91
C GLU A 526 -15.34 33.58 -31.13
N MET A 527 -15.52 33.69 -29.81
CA MET A 527 -15.98 32.57 -28.97
C MET A 527 -17.47 32.62 -28.65
N LEU A 528 -18.04 33.83 -28.56
CA LEU A 528 -19.46 33.99 -28.22
C LEU A 528 -20.37 33.65 -29.41
N ASN A 529 -20.04 34.18 -30.59
CA ASN A 529 -20.95 34.21 -31.75
C ASN A 529 -20.56 33.25 -32.90
N ASN A 530 -19.31 32.81 -33.00
CA ASN A 530 -18.89 31.98 -34.14
C ASN A 530 -19.02 30.46 -33.85
N PRO A 531 -19.94 29.75 -34.55
CA PRO A 531 -20.05 28.29 -34.44
C PRO A 531 -18.87 27.56 -35.11
N SER A 532 -18.09 28.27 -35.93
CA SER A 532 -16.93 27.74 -36.66
C SER A 532 -15.62 27.79 -35.88
N PHE A 533 -15.61 28.34 -34.66
CA PHE A 533 -14.43 28.25 -33.82
C PHE A 533 -14.16 26.76 -33.55
N ILE A 534 -12.95 26.30 -33.80
CA ILE A 534 -12.57 24.86 -33.88
C ILE A 534 -12.87 24.08 -32.57
N SER A 535 -13.11 24.81 -31.48
CA SER A 535 -13.47 24.30 -30.15
C SER A 535 -14.99 24.34 -29.85
N GLY A 536 -15.84 24.79 -30.78
CA GLY A 536 -17.27 25.07 -30.63
C GLY A 536 -17.56 26.28 -29.76
N GLY A 537 -18.46 27.16 -30.21
CA GLY A 537 -18.76 28.42 -29.53
C GLY A 537 -19.57 28.25 -28.24
N PHE A 538 -19.70 29.33 -27.46
CA PHE A 538 -20.59 29.36 -26.29
C PHE A 538 -22.03 29.02 -26.69
N ALA A 539 -22.53 29.60 -27.79
CA ALA A 539 -23.88 29.35 -28.29
C ALA A 539 -24.16 27.86 -28.58
N ASP A 540 -23.18 27.15 -29.15
CA ASP A 540 -23.31 25.71 -29.42
C ASP A 540 -23.30 24.88 -28.13
N ALA A 541 -22.43 25.23 -27.18
CA ALA A 541 -22.35 24.54 -25.89
C ALA A 541 -23.62 24.77 -25.06
N TYR A 542 -24.16 25.99 -25.09
CA TYR A 542 -25.40 26.36 -24.42
C TYR A 542 -26.61 25.64 -25.03
N ALA A 543 -26.72 25.60 -26.36
CA ALA A 543 -27.77 24.85 -27.06
C ALA A 543 -27.66 23.33 -26.79
N ALA A 544 -26.43 22.79 -26.78
CA ALA A 544 -26.19 21.38 -26.47
C ALA A 544 -26.54 21.00 -25.01
N ASN A 545 -26.50 21.96 -24.08
CA ASN A 545 -26.91 21.78 -22.69
C ASN A 545 -28.41 22.06 -22.45
N GLY A 546 -29.21 22.16 -23.52
CA GLY A 546 -30.65 22.42 -23.43
C GLY A 546 -31.00 23.84 -22.99
N SER A 547 -30.13 24.82 -23.28
CA SER A 547 -30.30 26.23 -22.93
C SER A 547 -30.43 26.48 -21.43
N LYS A 548 -29.65 25.75 -20.62
CA LYS A 548 -29.58 25.92 -19.17
C LYS A 548 -28.13 25.97 -18.71
N PHE A 549 -27.86 26.80 -17.70
CA PHE A 549 -26.61 26.78 -16.96
C PHE A 549 -26.63 25.64 -15.93
N ASN A 550 -25.46 25.17 -15.50
CA ASN A 550 -25.39 24.11 -14.48
C ASN A 550 -25.77 24.63 -13.09
N SER A 551 -25.59 25.94 -12.82
CA SER A 551 -25.96 26.60 -11.57
C SER A 551 -26.35 28.07 -11.81
N GLU A 552 -27.26 28.60 -11.00
CA GLU A 552 -27.69 30.00 -11.08
C GLU A 552 -26.54 30.96 -10.75
N THR A 553 -25.69 30.58 -9.79
CA THR A 553 -24.47 31.34 -9.45
C THR A 553 -23.50 31.46 -10.63
N GLN A 554 -23.39 30.42 -11.46
CA GLN A 554 -22.58 30.45 -12.69
C GLN A 554 -23.12 31.43 -13.71
N LYS A 555 -24.45 31.50 -13.85
CA LYS A 555 -25.11 32.44 -14.76
C LYS A 555 -24.84 33.89 -14.32
N VAL A 556 -25.05 34.19 -13.04
CA VAL A 556 -24.78 35.54 -12.48
C VAL A 556 -23.32 35.93 -12.68
N ALA A 557 -22.38 35.01 -12.41
CA ALA A 557 -20.96 35.26 -12.61
C ALA A 557 -20.59 35.48 -14.09
N PHE A 558 -21.20 34.71 -15.00
CA PHE A 558 -20.99 34.85 -16.43
C PHE A 558 -21.51 36.19 -16.95
N VAL A 559 -22.74 36.56 -16.59
CA VAL A 559 -23.34 37.84 -16.99
C VAL A 559 -22.50 39.01 -16.47
N ALA A 560 -22.09 38.98 -15.20
CA ALA A 560 -21.23 40.01 -14.60
C ALA A 560 -19.85 40.10 -15.30
N ALA A 561 -19.27 38.97 -15.70
CA ALA A 561 -17.99 38.96 -16.42
C ALA A 561 -18.13 39.56 -17.82
N VAL A 562 -19.20 39.22 -18.55
CA VAL A 562 -19.42 39.72 -19.91
C VAL A 562 -19.79 41.21 -19.90
N THR A 563 -20.64 41.67 -18.98
CA THR A 563 -20.95 43.10 -18.83
C THR A 563 -19.69 43.89 -18.49
N SER A 564 -18.84 43.40 -17.58
CA SER A 564 -17.56 44.06 -17.28
C SER A 564 -16.62 44.09 -18.50
N MET A 565 -16.61 43.07 -19.35
CA MET A 565 -15.82 43.08 -20.59
C MET A 565 -16.34 44.10 -21.60
N ILE A 566 -17.67 44.23 -21.71
CA ILE A 566 -18.33 45.22 -22.58
C ILE A 566 -18.03 46.64 -22.06
N ASP A 567 -18.19 46.90 -20.77
CA ASP A 567 -17.89 48.20 -20.15
C ASP A 567 -16.42 48.64 -20.33
N LEU A 568 -15.50 47.68 -20.40
CA LEU A 568 -14.08 47.94 -20.69
C LEU A 568 -13.83 48.34 -22.15
N LEU A 569 -14.68 47.92 -23.09
CA LEU A 569 -14.58 48.17 -24.53
C LEU A 569 -15.42 49.37 -25.01
N GLU A 570 -16.61 49.58 -24.44
CA GLU A 570 -17.54 50.69 -24.78
C GLU A 570 -16.95 52.07 -24.49
N LYS A 571 -15.92 52.19 -23.64
CA LYS A 571 -15.20 53.46 -23.43
C LYS A 571 -14.57 54.03 -24.71
N GLU A 572 -14.44 53.24 -25.79
CA GLU A 572 -13.78 53.67 -27.04
C GLU A 572 -14.59 53.36 -28.32
N SER A 573 -15.60 52.46 -28.29
CA SER A 573 -16.42 52.12 -29.46
C SER A 573 -17.91 52.03 -29.11
N GLU A 574 -18.66 53.08 -29.39
CA GLU A 574 -20.13 53.08 -29.24
C GLU A 574 -20.77 52.14 -30.29
N GLY A 575 -21.62 51.21 -29.85
CA GLY A 575 -22.59 50.50 -30.70
C GLY A 575 -22.19 49.15 -31.33
N LEU A 576 -21.01 48.58 -31.04
CA LEU A 576 -20.60 47.28 -31.62
C LEU A 576 -21.10 46.03 -30.87
N PHE A 577 -21.53 46.17 -29.61
CA PHE A 577 -21.87 45.04 -28.73
C PHE A 577 -23.30 45.10 -28.16
N GLU A 578 -24.15 45.94 -28.75
CA GLU A 578 -25.52 46.19 -28.29
C GLU A 578 -26.40 44.92 -28.42
N ASP A 579 -26.24 44.17 -29.52
CA ASP A 579 -26.90 42.86 -29.73
C ASP A 579 -26.56 41.82 -28.64
N ILE A 580 -25.32 41.84 -28.13
CA ILE A 580 -24.87 40.94 -27.05
C ILE A 580 -25.48 41.37 -25.73
N ARG A 581 -25.58 42.68 -25.49
CA ARG A 581 -26.21 43.24 -24.30
C ARG A 581 -27.70 42.92 -24.22
N GLU A 582 -28.42 43.02 -25.35
CA GLU A 582 -29.82 42.60 -25.44
C GLU A 582 -29.98 41.09 -25.16
N SER A 583 -29.11 40.27 -25.75
CA SER A 583 -29.11 38.81 -25.51
C SER A 583 -28.85 38.44 -24.05
N LEU A 584 -27.99 39.19 -23.33
CA LEU A 584 -27.75 38.98 -21.89
C LEU A 584 -28.95 39.40 -21.04
N VAL A 585 -29.63 40.48 -21.39
CA VAL A 585 -30.85 40.94 -20.71
C VAL A 585 -31.99 39.93 -20.89
N GLU A 586 -32.11 39.29 -22.06
CA GLU A 586 -33.04 38.17 -22.28
C GLU A 586 -32.68 36.92 -21.45
N MET A 587 -31.38 36.67 -21.22
CA MET A 587 -30.96 35.60 -20.32
C MET A 587 -31.32 35.93 -18.87
N ASP A 588 -31.17 37.18 -18.41
CA ASP A 588 -31.51 37.62 -17.05
C ASP A 588 -33.03 37.68 -16.79
N SER A 589 -33.85 38.07 -17.76
CA SER A 589 -35.31 38.16 -17.59
C SER A 589 -35.99 36.81 -17.34
N ASN A 590 -35.43 35.72 -17.88
CA ASN A 590 -35.88 34.36 -17.60
C ASN A 590 -35.69 33.90 -16.14
N VAL A 591 -34.99 34.67 -15.29
CA VAL A 591 -34.88 34.40 -13.84
C VAL A 591 -36.15 34.76 -13.09
N HIS A 592 -36.87 35.81 -13.50
CA HIS A 592 -38.02 36.33 -12.75
C HIS A 592 -39.30 35.51 -12.93
N ASP A 593 -39.38 34.66 -13.96
CA ASP A 593 -40.56 33.81 -14.21
C ASP A 593 -40.46 32.40 -13.58
N SER A 594 -39.38 32.10 -12.84
CA SER A 594 -39.13 30.76 -12.26
C SER A 594 -38.98 30.72 -10.74
N THR A 595 -39.36 31.79 -10.02
CA THR A 595 -39.50 31.79 -8.55
C THR A 595 -40.92 31.53 -8.09
#